data_AF-A0A1M7HSP6-F1
#
_entry.id   AF-A0A1M7HSP6-F1
#
_cell.length_a   1.000
_cell.length_b   1.000
_cell.length_c   1.000
_cell.angle_alpha   90.00
_cell.angle_beta   90.00
_cell.angle_gamma   90.00
#
_symmetry.space_group_name_H-M   'P 1'
#
loop_
_entity.id
_entity.type
_entity.pdbx_description
1 polymer ?
#
loop_
_entity_poly.entity_id
_entity_poly.type
_entity_poly.pdbx_seq_one_letter_code
_entity_poly.pdbx_strand_id
1 'polypeptide(L)' 'MIKKIVDSWPASINDAEAREDWGWKYKFDLASMTIEMLKNLSAKKA' A
#
# COMPACT_ATOMS: atom_id res chain seq x y z
N MET A 1 -10.72 5.29 22.32
CA MET A 1 -9.52 6.09 22.03
C MET A 1 -8.92 5.80 20.65
N ILE A 2 -8.83 4.53 20.21
CA ILE A 2 -8.23 4.15 18.90
C ILE A 2 -9.01 4.71 17.69
N LYS A 3 -10.36 4.70 17.70
CA LYS A 3 -11.18 5.21 16.58
C LYS A 3 -10.80 6.63 16.14
N LYS A 4 -10.60 7.56 17.10
CA LYS A 4 -10.27 8.96 16.80
C LYS A 4 -8.92 9.14 16.10
N ILE A 5 -7.98 8.21 16.32
CA ILE A 5 -6.67 8.23 15.66
C ILE A 5 -6.81 7.78 14.19
N VAL A 6 -7.69 6.81 13.93
CA VAL A 6 -7.99 6.33 12.58
C VAL A 6 -8.73 7.41 11.78
N ASP A 7 -9.67 8.10 12.40
CA ASP A 7 -10.47 9.15 11.75
C ASP A 7 -9.65 10.41 11.41
N SER A 8 -8.49 10.62 12.04
CA SER A 8 -7.62 11.79 11.80
C SER A 8 -6.51 11.52 10.79
N TRP A 9 -6.41 10.32 10.23
CA TRP A 9 -5.42 10.01 9.20
C TRP A 9 -5.90 10.46 7.82
N PRO A 10 -5.02 11.04 6.99
CA PRO A 10 -5.38 11.40 5.63
C PRO A 10 -5.70 10.14 4.82
N ALA A 11 -6.84 10.15 4.12
CA ALA A 11 -7.26 9.03 3.28
C ALA A 11 -6.32 8.78 2.09
N SER A 12 -5.50 9.76 1.72
CA SER A 12 -4.47 9.67 0.70
C SER A 12 -3.29 10.55 1.09
N ILE A 13 -2.07 10.06 0.88
CA ILE A 13 -0.85 10.84 1.04
C ILE A 13 -0.50 11.43 -0.32
N ASN A 14 -0.20 12.73 -0.37
CA ASN A 14 0.35 13.35 -1.57
C ASN A 14 1.83 12.93 -1.71
N ASP A 15 2.13 12.11 -2.70
CA ASP A 15 3.47 11.58 -2.98
C ASP A 15 4.18 12.34 -4.12
N ALA A 16 3.67 13.51 -4.54
CA ALA A 16 4.20 14.29 -5.66
C ALA A 16 5.70 14.64 -5.53
N GLU A 17 6.15 15.08 -4.36
CA GLU A 17 7.56 15.43 -4.11
C GLU A 17 8.50 14.24 -4.36
N ALA A 18 8.13 13.03 -3.94
CA ALA A 18 8.93 11.83 -4.18
C ALA A 18 8.96 11.42 -5.67
N ARG A 19 7.88 11.72 -6.42
CA ARG A 19 7.82 11.49 -7.87
C ARG A 19 8.74 12.44 -8.62
N GLU A 20 8.82 13.69 -8.19
CA GLU A 20 9.66 14.72 -8.81
C GLU A 20 11.14 14.57 -8.45
N ASP A 21 11.46 14.33 -7.17
CA ASP A 21 12.85 14.29 -6.70
C ASP A 21 13.58 13.00 -7.07
N TRP A 22 12.91 11.85 -7.00
CA TRP A 22 13.53 10.53 -7.17
C TRP A 22 12.89 9.68 -8.27
N GLY A 23 11.92 10.22 -9.01
CA GLY A 23 11.19 9.44 -10.02
C GLY A 23 10.36 8.31 -9.40
N TRP A 24 9.96 8.43 -8.13
CA TRP A 24 9.23 7.39 -7.43
C TRP A 24 7.96 7.02 -8.20
N LYS A 25 7.78 5.73 -8.50
CA LYS A 25 6.56 5.23 -9.16
C LYS A 25 6.12 3.95 -8.47
N TYR A 26 4.89 3.95 -7.97
CA TYR A 26 4.28 2.74 -7.45
C TYR A 26 4.21 1.68 -8.56
N LYS A 27 4.83 0.52 -8.31
CA LYS A 27 4.89 -0.60 -9.27
C LYS A 27 3.79 -1.63 -9.05
N PHE A 28 3.12 -1.56 -7.90
CA PHE A 28 2.07 -2.48 -7.49
C PHE A 28 0.77 -1.71 -7.34
N ASP A 29 -0.24 -2.16 -8.08
CA ASP A 29 -1.63 -1.77 -7.86
C ASP A 29 -2.26 -2.68 -6.77
N LEU A 30 -3.46 -2.32 -6.33
CA LEU A 30 -4.18 -3.09 -5.30
C LEU A 30 -4.43 -4.54 -5.73
N ALA A 31 -4.67 -4.78 -7.03
CA ALA A 31 -4.97 -6.10 -7.57
C ALA A 31 -3.74 -7.02 -7.54
N SER A 32 -2.60 -6.55 -8.06
CA SER A 32 -1.32 -7.26 -8.07
C SER A 32 -0.84 -7.57 -6.66
N MET A 33 -0.97 -6.62 -5.72
CA MET A 33 -0.67 -6.86 -4.31
C MET A 33 -1.55 -7.98 -3.71
N THR A 34 -2.84 -7.98 -4.02
CA THR A 34 -3.77 -9.03 -3.54
C THR A 34 -3.39 -10.40 -4.08
N ILE A 35 -3.08 -10.49 -5.37
CA ILE A 35 -2.68 -11.74 -6.03
C ILE A 35 -1.39 -12.29 -5.40
N GLU A 36 -0.38 -11.44 -5.19
CA GLU A 36 0.91 -11.85 -4.63
C GLU A 36 0.79 -12.31 -3.17
N MET A 37 -0.01 -11.61 -2.35
CA MET A 37 -0.29 -12.01 -0.98
C MET A 37 -0.98 -13.38 -0.92
N LEU A 38 -2.01 -13.61 -1.74
CA LEU A 38 -2.71 -14.90 -1.81
C LEU A 38 -1.79 -16.03 -2.29
N LYS A 39 -0.91 -15.76 -3.27
CA LYS A 39 0.08 -16.72 -3.75
C LYS A 39 1.07 -17.12 -2.66
N ASN A 40 1.55 -16.18 -1.86
CA ASN A 40 2.48 -16.48 -0.75
C ASN A 40 1.79 -17.23 0.39
N LEU A 41 0.52 -16.90 0.69
CA LEU A 41 -0.25 -17.64 1.70
C LEU A 41 -0.60 -19.07 1.26
N SER A 42 -0.86 -19.29 -0.04
CA SER A 42 -1.10 -20.64 -0.56
C SER A 42 0.19 -21.46 -0.62
N ALA A 43 1.32 -20.85 -0.97
CA ALA A 43 2.62 -21.51 -0.95
C ALA A 43 3.08 -21.91 0.46
N LYS A 44 2.66 -21.17 1.50
CA LYS A 44 3.00 -21.44 2.90
C LYS A 44 2.15 -22.53 3.57
N LYS A 45 1.14 -23.06 2.86
CA LYS A 45 0.33 -24.21 3.31
C LYS A 45 0.91 -25.58 2.93
N ALA A 46 2.15 -25.63 2.42
CA ALA A 46 2.87 -26.87 2.12
C ALA A 46 3.63 -27.40 3.35
#